data_AF-A0A6A3QVX1-F1
#
_entry.id   AF-A0A6A3QVX1-F1
#
_cell.length_a   1.000
_cell.length_b   1.000
_cell.length_c   1.000
_cell.angle_alpha   90.00
_cell.angle_beta   90.00
_cell.angle_gamma   90.00
#
_symmetry.space_group_name_H-M   'P 1'
#
loop_
_entity.id
_entity.type
_entity.pdbx_description
1 polymer ?
#
loop_
_entity_poly.entity_id
_entity_poly.type
_entity_poly.pdbx_seq_one_letter_code
_entity_poly.pdbx_strand_id
1 'polypeptide(L)'
;MANSNPVLEMVIDGTPMRLILTTDLDGIVVCEDANTSRRDWLMADSEFDNARKRLRYELHWVSPEVREYEVQVPALGFSGRIAVGFFQQDNQQMRMAAVAFYLGSLNADGFIGAGFVFHPDQSSLWESIQETATDFHGYMYHGRGPSKKEMAVHLDTNESDGIAEAFDRDNYIWSEPFVSLGDDVTNAQGISFPIHEARFECNLASENGSDATGSRASEPNTQSVQLFGELSSTWDVVVDFNVPCLELPKEFYDALAGWIGLKLDSRLGLSEIAAPASALPDLHFSLSFNGPQLTLPLQSLVLPELSSYSSDGNSTKVCIQRSTSMLQRGTAAYAASTTSAAEVARLQRLHGATGISVYNMIDSPVIFGAMALDALGSVVFDDATKRTGVLRRSANSASVNSSLQSAASCLQPPSCQGQQEYSTHWNTCQDPDCSQYYFHSLDEERKECVISSSWTTMLAVTITLFVMAELFFSLSLRSLVYQSQERRSSC
;
A
#
# COMPACT_ATOMS: atom_id res chain seq x y z
N MET A 1 27.66 6.21 -2.23
CA MET A 1 28.63 6.24 -1.12
C MET A 1 28.14 5.36 0.04
N ALA A 2 27.74 4.12 -0.21
CA ALA A 2 26.89 3.38 0.72
C ALA A 2 27.62 2.66 1.88
N ASN A 3 28.96 2.50 1.85
CA ASN A 3 29.64 1.54 2.74
C ASN A 3 30.89 1.97 3.50
N SER A 4 31.16 3.26 3.58
CA SER A 4 32.18 3.76 4.50
C SER A 4 31.68 5.08 5.02
N ASN A 5 31.49 5.21 6.34
CA ASN A 5 31.30 6.50 7.02
C ASN A 5 32.27 7.52 6.41
N PRO A 6 31.84 8.40 5.49
CA PRO A 6 32.75 9.35 4.90
C PRO A 6 32.57 10.58 5.77
N VAL A 7 33.55 10.83 6.63
CA VAL A 7 33.73 12.20 7.10
C VAL A 7 33.93 13.04 5.83
N LEU A 8 32.92 13.81 5.47
CA LEU A 8 32.92 14.67 4.29
C LEU A 8 33.48 16.02 4.72
N GLU A 9 34.54 16.45 4.04
CA GLU A 9 35.04 17.80 4.17
C GLU A 9 34.33 18.67 3.14
N MET A 10 33.60 19.67 3.62
CA MET A 10 32.86 20.61 2.77
C MET A 10 33.08 22.03 3.23
N VAL A 11 32.88 22.98 2.33
CA VAL A 11 32.98 24.41 2.62
C VAL A 11 31.61 25.03 2.38
N ILE A 12 30.97 25.55 3.42
CA ILE A 12 29.68 26.23 3.34
C ILE A 12 29.94 27.72 3.60
N ASP A 13 29.67 28.58 2.61
CA ASP A 13 29.97 30.02 2.63
C ASP A 13 31.40 30.35 3.07
N GLY A 14 32.38 29.57 2.58
CA GLY A 14 33.80 29.74 2.93
C GLY A 14 34.22 29.10 4.25
N THR A 15 33.30 28.50 5.02
CA THR A 15 33.60 27.83 6.30
C THR A 15 33.80 26.33 6.09
N PRO A 16 34.99 25.77 6.34
CA PRO A 16 35.23 24.34 6.23
C PRO A 16 34.56 23.59 7.39
N MET A 17 33.87 22.50 7.08
CA MET A 17 33.21 21.61 8.03
C MET A 17 33.56 20.15 7.72
N ARG A 18 33.80 19.37 8.77
CA ARG A 18 34.01 17.91 8.67
C ARG A 18 32.78 17.21 9.25
N LEU A 19 31.94 16.69 8.36
CA LEU A 19 30.62 16.20 8.75
C LEU A 19 30.44 14.72 8.40
N ILE A 20 29.68 14.01 9.24
CA ILE A 20 29.34 12.60 8.99
C ILE A 20 28.01 12.54 8.24
N LEU A 21 28.02 11.94 7.05
CA LEU A 21 26.84 11.74 6.20
C LEU A 21 25.98 10.57 6.69
N THR A 22 24.66 10.75 6.73
CA THR A 22 23.72 9.70 7.19
C THR A 22 22.71 9.23 6.13
N THR A 23 22.54 9.94 4.99
CA THR A 23 21.60 9.63 3.89
C THR A 23 21.98 10.34 2.56
N ASP A 24 21.31 10.02 1.43
CA ASP A 24 21.51 10.62 0.09
C ASP A 24 20.55 11.81 -0.19
N LEU A 25 20.93 12.73 -1.10
CA LEU A 25 20.61 14.18 -1.05
C LEU A 25 19.59 14.70 -2.10
N ASP A 26 18.58 15.46 -1.64
CA ASP A 26 17.95 16.60 -2.36
C ASP A 26 18.13 17.96 -1.61
N GLY A 27 18.78 17.94 -0.42
CA GLY A 27 19.10 19.11 0.41
C GLY A 27 19.97 18.73 1.63
N ILE A 28 20.59 19.70 2.33
CA ILE A 28 21.54 19.44 3.43
C ILE A 28 20.96 19.94 4.77
N VAL A 29 20.97 19.13 5.83
CA VAL A 29 20.66 19.58 7.20
C VAL A 29 21.84 19.35 8.12
N VAL A 30 22.31 20.39 8.84
CA VAL A 30 23.51 20.37 9.69
C VAL A 30 23.17 20.63 11.16
N CYS A 31 23.75 19.83 12.06
CA CYS A 31 23.68 20.05 13.52
C CYS A 31 24.87 20.91 14.00
N GLU A 32 24.60 22.05 14.64
CA GLU A 32 25.62 23.06 14.97
C GLU A 32 26.40 22.80 16.28
N ASP A 33 25.83 22.07 17.24
CA ASP A 33 26.28 21.97 18.65
C ASP A 33 26.80 20.57 19.06
N ALA A 34 26.93 19.68 18.08
CA ALA A 34 27.36 18.29 18.16
C ALA A 34 28.65 18.00 18.97
N ASN A 35 29.63 18.91 18.98
CA ASN A 35 31.01 18.63 19.42
C ASN A 35 31.22 18.60 20.96
N THR A 36 30.16 18.78 21.76
CA THR A 36 30.26 18.94 23.23
C THR A 36 30.06 17.64 24.04
N SER A 37 29.65 16.53 23.40
CA SER A 37 29.30 15.28 24.09
C SER A 37 30.42 14.22 24.02
N ARG A 38 31.32 14.20 25.02
CA ARG A 38 32.50 13.30 25.06
C ARG A 38 32.33 12.18 26.10
N ARG A 39 32.14 10.92 25.68
CA ARG A 39 32.37 9.70 26.51
C ARG A 39 32.73 8.49 25.63
N ASP A 40 33.57 7.60 26.19
CA ASP A 40 34.10 6.37 25.57
C ASP A 40 33.08 5.23 25.54
N TRP A 41 32.97 4.51 24.41
CA TRP A 41 32.12 3.31 24.28
C TRP A 41 32.77 2.24 23.39
N LEU A 42 32.75 1.00 23.86
CA LEU A 42 32.96 -0.24 23.11
C LEU A 42 31.59 -0.92 23.03
N MET A 43 31.03 -1.02 21.82
CA MET A 43 29.75 -1.70 21.57
C MET A 43 29.85 -2.52 20.28
N ALA A 44 28.99 -3.54 20.16
CA ALA A 44 29.01 -4.49 19.05
C ALA A 44 28.22 -3.97 17.84
N ASP A 45 28.55 -4.45 16.64
CA ASP A 45 28.05 -3.94 15.36
C ASP A 45 26.52 -3.94 15.22
N SER A 46 25.80 -4.81 15.93
CA SER A 46 24.32 -4.85 15.95
C SER A 46 23.66 -3.65 16.66
N GLU A 47 24.37 -3.00 17.58
CA GLU A 47 23.87 -1.82 18.31
C GLU A 47 24.06 -0.54 17.48
N PHE A 48 25.06 -0.52 16.60
CA PHE A 48 25.34 0.57 15.65
C PHE A 48 24.17 0.76 14.67
N ASP A 49 23.65 -0.33 14.12
CA ASP A 49 22.63 -0.26 13.06
C ASP A 49 21.24 0.15 13.59
N ASN A 50 20.92 -0.26 14.83
CA ASN A 50 19.72 0.19 15.53
C ASN A 50 19.78 1.69 15.86
N ALA A 51 20.95 2.21 16.24
CA ALA A 51 21.13 3.65 16.47
C ALA A 51 20.95 4.46 15.18
N ARG A 52 21.42 3.94 14.04
CA ARG A 52 21.25 4.52 12.70
C ARG A 52 19.78 4.62 12.28
N LYS A 53 19.05 3.50 12.31
CA LYS A 53 17.63 3.43 11.92
C LYS A 53 16.78 4.39 12.77
N ARG A 54 17.09 4.49 14.07
CA ARG A 54 16.40 5.38 15.01
C ARG A 54 16.68 6.86 14.76
N LEU A 55 17.94 7.22 14.47
CA LEU A 55 18.32 8.60 14.14
C LEU A 55 17.59 9.10 12.87
N ARG A 56 17.47 8.23 11.86
CA ARG A 56 16.74 8.51 10.61
C ARG A 56 15.26 8.84 10.86
N TYR A 57 14.64 8.09 11.78
CA TYR A 57 13.26 8.32 12.19
C TYR A 57 13.07 9.64 12.97
N GLU A 58 14.03 9.98 13.84
CA GLU A 58 14.00 11.21 14.65
C GLU A 58 14.23 12.47 13.78
N LEU A 59 15.06 12.39 12.74
CA LEU A 59 15.35 13.51 11.81
C LEU A 59 14.18 13.88 10.88
N HIS A 60 13.27 12.95 10.61
CA HIS A 60 12.09 13.21 9.77
C HIS A 60 11.17 14.33 10.34
N TRP A 61 11.32 14.64 11.62
CA TRP A 61 10.50 15.61 12.36
C TRP A 61 11.21 16.94 12.63
N VAL A 62 12.46 17.09 12.20
CA VAL A 62 13.21 18.35 12.34
C VAL A 62 12.83 19.24 11.16
N SER A 63 12.22 20.39 11.45
CA SER A 63 11.97 21.46 10.46
C SER A 63 13.02 22.55 10.65
N PRO A 64 14.21 22.41 10.02
CA PRO A 64 15.22 23.45 10.10
C PRO A 64 14.78 24.65 9.27
N GLU A 65 15.24 25.84 9.64
CA GLU A 65 15.13 26.99 8.76
C GLU A 65 16.14 26.80 7.62
N VAL A 66 15.62 26.54 6.42
CA VAL A 66 16.44 26.25 5.24
C VAL A 66 16.72 27.55 4.47
N ARG A 67 17.98 27.81 4.15
CA ARG A 67 18.41 28.95 3.31
C ARG A 67 19.39 28.48 2.24
N GLU A 68 19.55 29.22 1.15
CA GLU A 68 20.56 28.89 0.13
C GLU A 68 21.95 29.33 0.57
N TYR A 69 22.91 28.42 0.50
CA TYR A 69 24.33 28.66 0.79
C TYR A 69 25.19 28.27 -0.39
N GLU A 70 26.35 28.92 -0.54
CA GLU A 70 27.38 28.49 -1.48
C GLU A 70 28.13 27.31 -0.87
N VAL A 71 27.90 26.13 -1.44
CA VAL A 71 28.47 24.87 -0.95
C VAL A 71 29.52 24.40 -1.93
N GLN A 72 30.72 24.15 -1.41
CA GLN A 72 31.79 23.48 -2.13
C GLN A 72 32.06 22.14 -1.47
N VAL A 73 32.13 21.09 -2.28
CA VAL A 73 32.54 19.76 -1.83
C VAL A 73 33.79 19.38 -2.63
N PRO A 74 34.99 19.76 -2.13
CA PRO A 74 36.24 19.62 -2.87
C PRO A 74 36.51 18.18 -3.34
N ALA A 75 36.17 17.21 -2.49
CA ALA A 75 36.31 15.79 -2.82
C ALA A 75 35.46 15.33 -4.01
N LEU A 76 34.36 16.03 -4.28
CA LEU A 76 33.44 15.76 -5.39
C LEU A 76 33.63 16.74 -6.57
N GLY A 77 34.55 17.71 -6.46
CA GLY A 77 34.70 18.78 -7.44
C GLY A 77 33.45 19.63 -7.63
N PHE A 78 32.52 19.60 -6.67
CA PHE A 78 31.24 20.30 -6.74
C PHE A 78 31.34 21.69 -6.10
N SER A 79 30.75 22.69 -6.77
CA SER A 79 30.58 24.05 -6.25
C SER A 79 29.26 24.61 -6.76
N GLY A 80 28.34 24.99 -5.88
CA GLY A 80 27.04 25.52 -6.28
C GLY A 80 26.23 26.05 -5.11
N ARG A 81 25.10 26.70 -5.40
CA ARG A 81 24.14 27.09 -4.36
C ARG A 81 23.23 25.91 -4.03
N ILE A 82 23.20 25.52 -2.76
CA ILE A 82 22.34 24.45 -2.25
C ILE A 82 21.54 24.99 -1.06
N ALA A 83 20.30 24.54 -0.93
CA ALA A 83 19.49 24.77 0.24
C ALA A 83 20.05 23.98 1.44
N VAL A 84 20.52 24.68 2.47
CA VAL A 84 21.04 24.11 3.71
C VAL A 84 20.19 24.58 4.89
N GLY A 85 19.75 23.64 5.71
CA GLY A 85 19.09 23.91 6.99
C GLY A 85 20.04 23.66 8.16
N PHE A 86 19.98 24.50 9.18
CA PHE A 86 20.73 24.31 10.41
C PHE A 86 19.79 24.07 11.59
N PHE A 87 20.19 23.22 12.53
CA PHE A 87 19.48 23.03 13.79
C PHE A 87 20.45 22.81 14.96
N GLN A 88 19.96 23.09 16.17
CA GLN A 88 20.67 22.82 17.42
C GLN A 88 20.02 21.64 18.12
N GLN A 89 20.85 20.75 18.65
CA GLN A 89 20.46 19.55 19.37
C GLN A 89 19.69 19.88 20.65
N ASP A 90 20.09 20.92 21.37
CA ASP A 90 19.41 21.35 22.60
C ASP A 90 17.95 21.82 22.36
N ASN A 91 17.62 22.19 21.12
CA ASN A 91 16.28 22.61 20.72
C ASN A 91 15.37 21.45 20.28
N GLN A 92 15.86 20.21 20.27
CA GLN A 92 15.14 19.03 19.78
C GLN A 92 15.21 17.88 20.79
N GLN A 93 14.11 17.17 21.03
CA GLN A 93 14.10 15.99 21.91
C GLN A 93 14.70 14.74 21.24
N MET A 94 15.88 14.86 20.64
CA MET A 94 16.61 13.70 20.12
C MET A 94 17.25 12.94 21.29
N ARG A 95 17.17 11.61 21.28
CA ARG A 95 17.79 10.84 22.37
C ARG A 95 19.32 10.89 22.24
N MET A 96 19.96 11.52 23.23
CA MET A 96 21.39 11.79 23.33
C MET A 96 22.31 10.62 22.96
N ALA A 97 21.91 9.37 23.20
CA ALA A 97 22.74 8.20 22.96
C ALA A 97 23.04 7.94 21.46
N ALA A 98 22.11 8.24 20.55
CA ALA A 98 22.29 7.96 19.12
C ALA A 98 23.18 9.01 18.42
N VAL A 99 22.92 10.30 18.69
CA VAL A 99 23.69 11.41 18.11
C VAL A 99 25.13 11.44 18.66
N ALA A 100 25.31 11.28 19.97
CA ALA A 100 26.62 11.32 20.62
C ALA A 100 27.56 10.20 20.14
N PHE A 101 27.01 9.02 19.86
CA PHE A 101 27.75 7.87 19.35
C PHE A 101 28.30 8.10 17.93
N TYR A 102 27.47 8.67 17.06
CA TYR A 102 27.85 8.95 15.67
C TYR A 102 29.00 9.96 15.58
N LEU A 103 28.92 11.05 16.32
CA LEU A 103 29.90 12.15 16.28
C LEU A 103 31.24 11.77 16.94
N GLY A 104 31.19 11.00 18.03
CA GLY A 104 32.36 10.65 18.82
C GLY A 104 33.31 9.64 18.13
N SER A 105 32.81 8.78 17.24
CA SER A 105 33.61 7.69 16.66
C SER A 105 34.65 8.14 15.63
N LEU A 106 34.54 9.35 15.07
CA LEU A 106 35.38 9.82 13.94
C LEU A 106 35.95 11.25 14.08
N ASN A 107 35.79 11.88 15.26
CA ASN A 107 36.32 13.22 15.55
C ASN A 107 35.84 14.27 14.51
N ALA A 108 34.54 14.24 14.22
CA ALA A 108 33.85 15.14 13.29
C ALA A 108 33.25 16.34 14.03
N ASP A 109 33.11 17.48 13.34
CA ASP A 109 32.62 18.73 13.94
C ASP A 109 31.09 18.76 14.05
N GLY A 110 30.41 17.88 13.32
CA GLY A 110 28.96 17.76 13.27
C GLY A 110 28.50 16.58 12.42
N PHE A 111 27.18 16.44 12.24
CA PHE A 111 26.59 15.42 11.36
C PHE A 111 25.61 16.04 10.36
N ILE A 112 25.50 15.43 9.18
CA ILE A 112 24.53 15.78 8.13
C ILE A 112 23.37 14.78 8.18
N GLY A 113 22.16 15.29 8.35
CA GLY A 113 20.93 14.56 8.04
C GLY A 113 20.38 15.01 6.69
N ALA A 114 19.94 14.07 5.84
CA ALA A 114 19.09 14.38 4.69
C ALA A 114 17.74 13.66 4.83
N GLY A 115 16.65 14.39 4.60
CA GLY A 115 15.33 13.82 4.36
C GLY A 115 15.09 13.65 2.87
N PHE A 116 14.90 12.37 2.46
CA PHE A 116 14.59 11.80 1.12
C PHE A 116 15.66 12.08 0.03
N VAL A 117 16.24 11.11 -0.69
CA VAL A 117 15.76 9.93 -1.46
C VAL A 117 16.67 8.69 -1.23
N PHE A 118 16.17 7.46 -1.52
CA PHE A 118 16.75 6.15 -1.15
C PHE A 118 17.69 5.56 -2.23
N HIS A 119 18.86 5.02 -1.87
CA HIS A 119 19.72 4.20 -2.76
C HIS A 119 20.04 2.79 -2.18
N PRO A 120 20.00 1.72 -3.01
CA PRO A 120 19.49 0.40 -2.61
C PRO A 120 20.54 -0.74 -2.63
N ASP A 121 21.84 -0.43 -2.55
CA ASP A 121 22.90 -1.34 -3.00
C ASP A 121 23.25 -2.53 -2.09
N GLN A 122 22.75 -2.60 -0.85
CA GLN A 122 23.10 -3.71 0.06
C GLN A 122 21.95 -4.11 0.97
N SER A 123 21.21 -5.16 0.58
CA SER A 123 20.39 -5.93 1.49
C SER A 123 20.92 -7.35 1.56
N SER A 124 20.96 -7.93 2.77
CA SER A 124 21.28 -9.35 3.02
C SER A 124 20.29 -10.31 2.35
N LEU A 125 19.11 -9.80 1.99
CA LEU A 125 18.16 -10.45 1.09
C LEU A 125 18.83 -10.87 -0.24
N TRP A 126 19.78 -10.08 -0.72
CA TRP A 126 20.43 -10.31 -2.01
C TRP A 126 21.37 -11.50 -2.00
N GLU A 127 22.11 -11.74 -0.91
CA GLU A 127 22.92 -12.95 -0.77
C GLU A 127 22.04 -14.21 -0.68
N SER A 128 20.89 -14.15 0.00
CA SER A 128 19.93 -15.26 0.03
C SER A 128 19.26 -15.52 -1.32
N ILE A 129 18.89 -14.47 -2.07
CA ILE A 129 18.40 -14.59 -3.45
C ILE A 129 19.49 -15.14 -4.37
N GLN A 130 20.76 -14.78 -4.15
CA GLN A 130 21.90 -15.27 -4.93
C GLN A 130 22.21 -16.75 -4.62
N GLU A 131 22.05 -17.21 -3.38
CA GLU A 131 22.14 -18.63 -2.99
C GLU A 131 20.95 -19.47 -3.49
N THR A 132 19.72 -18.94 -3.47
CA THR A 132 18.55 -19.66 -4.02
C THR A 132 18.47 -19.62 -5.54
N ALA A 133 18.94 -18.55 -6.19
CA ALA A 133 19.02 -18.45 -7.66
C ALA A 133 20.18 -19.28 -8.26
N THR A 134 21.19 -19.67 -7.47
CA THR A 134 22.15 -20.69 -7.91
C THR A 134 21.53 -22.08 -8.02
N ASP A 135 20.47 -22.35 -7.25
CA ASP A 135 19.71 -23.60 -7.31
C ASP A 135 18.49 -23.52 -8.26
N PHE A 136 17.99 -22.32 -8.57
CA PHE A 136 16.91 -22.07 -9.54
C PHE A 136 17.38 -21.17 -10.70
N HIS A 137 17.66 -21.80 -11.84
CA HIS A 137 18.12 -21.13 -13.06
C HIS A 137 17.12 -20.07 -13.59
N GLY A 138 17.47 -18.77 -13.60
CA GLY A 138 16.92 -17.85 -14.61
C GLY A 138 16.72 -16.35 -14.34
N TYR A 139 16.73 -15.83 -13.10
CA TYR A 139 16.08 -14.52 -12.83
C TYR A 139 16.98 -13.29 -12.59
N MET A 140 18.31 -13.43 -12.52
CA MET A 140 19.21 -12.32 -12.17
C MET A 140 20.10 -11.87 -13.32
N TYR A 141 20.12 -10.56 -13.62
CA TYR A 141 21.02 -9.95 -14.60
C TYR A 141 22.09 -9.12 -13.91
N HIS A 142 23.36 -9.47 -14.16
CA HIS A 142 24.51 -8.70 -13.69
C HIS A 142 25.01 -7.77 -14.80
N GLY A 143 24.68 -6.49 -14.71
CA GLY A 143 25.25 -5.48 -15.60
C GLY A 143 26.75 -5.29 -15.34
N ARG A 144 27.61 -5.87 -16.19
CA ARG A 144 29.06 -5.57 -16.20
C ARG A 144 29.46 -4.84 -17.48
N GLY A 145 30.39 -3.91 -17.34
CA GLY A 145 30.76 -2.86 -18.31
C GLY A 145 31.13 -3.32 -19.74
N PRO A 146 31.37 -2.35 -20.63
CA PRO A 146 31.13 -2.43 -22.08
C PRO A 146 32.11 -3.28 -22.91
N SER A 147 32.66 -4.41 -22.43
CA SER A 147 33.65 -5.17 -23.20
C SER A 147 33.53 -6.70 -23.23
N LYS A 148 32.47 -7.33 -22.72
CA LYS A 148 32.27 -8.78 -22.94
C LYS A 148 30.80 -9.10 -23.16
N LYS A 149 30.48 -9.61 -24.36
CA LYS A 149 29.23 -10.31 -24.66
C LYS A 149 29.21 -11.59 -23.83
N GLU A 150 28.24 -11.74 -22.93
CA GLU A 150 27.89 -13.04 -22.37
C GLU A 150 26.40 -13.13 -22.01
N MET A 151 25.95 -14.38 -22.01
CA MET A 151 24.61 -14.95 -22.09
C MET A 151 23.60 -14.47 -21.03
N ALA A 152 22.37 -14.16 -21.46
CA ALA A 152 21.20 -14.43 -20.63
C ALA A 152 20.74 -15.86 -20.90
N VAL A 153 20.45 -16.62 -19.84
CA VAL A 153 19.95 -18.00 -19.94
C VAL A 153 18.43 -17.93 -19.86
N HIS A 154 17.77 -18.23 -20.98
CA HIS A 154 16.33 -18.41 -21.06
C HIS A 154 15.95 -19.81 -20.54
N LEU A 155 14.83 -19.90 -19.82
CA LEU A 155 14.13 -21.15 -19.54
C LEU A 155 13.46 -21.64 -20.84
N ASP A 156 14.17 -22.48 -21.60
CA ASP A 156 13.54 -23.32 -22.61
C ASP A 156 12.84 -24.49 -21.92
N THR A 157 11.50 -24.48 -21.98
CA THR A 157 10.69 -25.67 -21.71
C THR A 157 11.00 -26.72 -22.77
N ASN A 158 11.86 -27.70 -22.43
CA ASN A 158 12.05 -28.99 -23.12
C ASN A 158 11.75 -28.99 -24.64
N GLU A 159 12.63 -28.43 -25.46
CA GLU A 159 13.04 -29.04 -26.74
C GLU A 159 14.17 -28.24 -27.42
N SER A 160 15.35 -28.88 -27.47
CA SER A 160 16.45 -28.69 -28.43
C SER A 160 17.32 -27.43 -28.40
N ASP A 161 18.63 -27.68 -28.42
CA ASP A 161 19.76 -26.79 -28.75
C ASP A 161 19.38 -25.46 -29.44
N GLY A 162 19.18 -24.41 -28.63
CA GLY A 162 18.80 -23.07 -29.06
C GLY A 162 19.83 -22.02 -28.65
N ILE A 163 20.20 -21.18 -29.61
CA ILE A 163 21.13 -20.06 -29.54
C ILE A 163 20.92 -19.23 -28.26
N ALA A 164 21.98 -18.97 -27.51
CA ALA A 164 21.96 -17.95 -26.47
C ALA A 164 21.60 -16.59 -27.05
N GLU A 165 20.33 -16.23 -26.97
CA GLU A 165 19.88 -14.91 -27.35
C GLU A 165 20.57 -13.89 -26.44
N ALA A 166 21.22 -12.91 -27.07
CA ALA A 166 21.84 -11.83 -26.33
C ALA A 166 20.76 -11.12 -25.52
N PHE A 167 20.99 -10.94 -24.22
CA PHE A 167 20.13 -10.11 -23.39
C PHE A 167 20.01 -8.72 -24.01
N ASP A 168 18.84 -8.45 -24.58
CA ASP A 168 18.54 -7.14 -25.12
C ASP A 168 17.73 -6.36 -24.10
N ARG A 169 18.39 -5.40 -23.46
CA ARG A 169 17.79 -4.54 -22.42
C ARG A 169 16.56 -3.79 -22.92
N ASP A 170 16.49 -3.54 -24.23
CA ASP A 170 15.40 -2.81 -24.88
C ASP A 170 14.11 -3.65 -25.01
N ASN A 171 14.22 -4.97 -24.85
CA ASN A 171 13.07 -5.87 -24.79
C ASN A 171 12.38 -5.89 -23.42
N TYR A 172 12.94 -5.25 -22.39
CA TYR A 172 12.36 -5.21 -21.05
C TYR A 172 11.74 -3.85 -20.76
N ILE A 173 10.57 -3.87 -20.12
CA ILE A 173 9.95 -2.69 -19.51
C ILE A 173 10.45 -2.62 -18.08
N TRP A 174 11.12 -1.52 -17.73
CA TRP A 174 11.79 -1.36 -16.44
C TRP A 174 10.94 -0.54 -15.48
N SER A 175 10.92 -0.95 -14.22
CA SER A 175 10.31 -0.21 -13.12
C SER A 175 11.11 1.03 -12.74
N GLU A 176 10.47 1.89 -11.95
CA GLU A 176 11.18 2.87 -11.14
C GLU A 176 12.14 2.17 -10.15
N PRO A 177 13.23 2.83 -9.70
CA PRO A 177 14.15 2.25 -8.73
C PRO A 177 13.43 1.86 -7.45
N PHE A 178 13.64 0.64 -6.97
CA PHE A 178 12.96 0.15 -5.79
C PHE A 178 13.66 0.45 -4.46
N VAL A 179 12.86 0.47 -3.39
CA VAL A 179 13.29 0.39 -2.01
C VAL A 179 13.26 -1.09 -1.62
N SER A 180 14.41 -1.71 -1.32
CA SER A 180 14.44 -3.09 -0.80
C SER A 180 13.95 -3.07 0.65
N LEU A 181 12.83 -3.75 0.92
CA LEU A 181 12.37 -4.03 2.28
C LEU A 181 13.01 -5.35 2.74
N GLY A 182 14.10 -5.24 3.49
CA GLY A 182 14.63 -6.33 4.29
C GLY A 182 14.62 -5.90 5.75
N ASP A 183 13.63 -6.35 6.52
CA ASP A 183 13.72 -6.35 7.97
C ASP A 183 13.60 -7.80 8.43
N ASP A 184 14.63 -8.30 9.12
CA ASP A 184 14.78 -9.71 9.52
C ASP A 184 13.66 -10.22 10.46
N VAL A 185 12.76 -9.33 10.88
CA VAL A 185 11.73 -9.59 11.89
C VAL A 185 10.41 -10.07 11.26
N THR A 186 10.13 -9.66 10.03
CA THR A 186 8.92 -10.08 9.31
C THR A 186 9.38 -10.90 8.11
N ASN A 187 9.08 -12.19 8.07
CA ASN A 187 9.45 -13.13 7.00
C ASN A 187 9.01 -12.73 5.56
N ALA A 188 8.52 -11.51 5.35
CA ALA A 188 8.31 -10.91 4.04
C ALA A 188 9.67 -10.53 3.41
N GLN A 189 10.36 -11.55 2.92
CA GLN A 189 11.59 -11.42 2.15
C GLN A 189 11.23 -11.27 0.66
N GLY A 190 11.04 -10.04 0.19
CA GLY A 190 10.63 -9.81 -1.20
C GLY A 190 11.17 -8.52 -1.81
N ILE A 191 11.29 -8.50 -3.13
CA ILE A 191 11.66 -7.30 -3.88
C ILE A 191 10.37 -6.49 -4.10
N SER A 192 10.28 -5.31 -3.49
CA SER A 192 9.13 -4.42 -3.68
C SER A 192 9.37 -3.42 -4.80
N PHE A 193 8.41 -3.15 -5.66
CA PHE A 193 8.46 -2.01 -6.60
C PHE A 193 7.06 -1.44 -6.81
N PRO A 194 6.92 -0.13 -7.09
CA PRO A 194 5.62 0.45 -7.35
C PRO A 194 5.09 0.02 -8.72
N ILE A 195 3.78 -0.19 -8.81
CA ILE A 195 3.03 -0.23 -10.06
C ILE A 195 2.02 0.91 -10.10
N HIS A 196 1.64 1.30 -11.30
CA HIS A 196 0.73 2.41 -11.55
C HIS A 196 -0.44 1.94 -12.41
N GLU A 197 -1.61 2.57 -12.20
CA GLU A 197 -2.80 2.41 -13.04
C GLU A 197 -3.28 0.96 -13.21
N ALA A 198 -3.33 0.17 -12.12
CA ALA A 198 -3.88 -1.18 -12.20
C ALA A 198 -5.38 -1.14 -12.56
N ARG A 199 -5.75 -1.79 -13.67
CA ARG A 199 -7.12 -1.84 -14.20
C ARG A 199 -7.39 -3.13 -14.97
N PHE A 200 -8.64 -3.49 -15.13
CA PHE A 200 -9.05 -4.59 -16.03
C PHE A 200 -10.26 -4.17 -16.85
N GLU A 201 -10.49 -4.85 -17.97
CA GLU A 201 -11.62 -4.60 -18.86
C GLU A 201 -12.51 -5.82 -18.95
N CYS A 202 -13.82 -5.61 -18.90
CA CYS A 202 -14.81 -6.66 -19.11
C CYS A 202 -16.05 -6.11 -19.84
N ASN A 203 -16.81 -6.97 -20.48
CA ASN A 203 -18.02 -6.63 -21.20
C ASN A 203 -19.24 -6.76 -20.29
N LEU A 204 -20.07 -5.71 -20.25
CA LEU A 204 -21.39 -5.80 -19.63
C LEU A 204 -22.32 -6.55 -20.58
N ALA A 205 -23.05 -7.54 -20.06
CA ALA A 205 -24.11 -8.18 -20.84
C ALA A 205 -25.12 -7.11 -21.28
N SER A 206 -25.31 -6.93 -22.59
CA SER A 206 -26.37 -6.02 -23.07
C SER A 206 -27.70 -6.55 -22.54
N GLU A 207 -28.42 -5.74 -21.77
CA GLU A 207 -29.82 -6.04 -21.49
C GLU A 207 -30.50 -6.22 -22.85
N ASN A 208 -31.13 -7.37 -23.06
CA ASN A 208 -31.88 -7.68 -24.27
C ASN A 208 -33.09 -6.75 -24.33
N GLY A 209 -32.87 -5.50 -24.74
CA GLY A 209 -33.91 -4.59 -25.17
C GLY A 209 -34.55 -5.21 -26.41
N SER A 210 -35.74 -5.76 -26.23
CA SER A 210 -36.53 -6.47 -27.25
C SER A 210 -37.09 -5.56 -28.36
N ASP A 211 -36.41 -4.45 -28.69
CA ASP A 211 -36.81 -3.59 -29.80
C ASP A 211 -36.22 -4.13 -31.10
N ALA A 212 -36.98 -5.05 -31.66
CA ALA A 212 -36.79 -5.67 -32.96
C ALA A 212 -37.01 -4.67 -34.11
N THR A 213 -36.18 -3.64 -34.24
CA THR A 213 -36.16 -2.79 -35.44
C THR A 213 -34.76 -2.23 -35.75
N GLY A 214 -34.02 -2.96 -36.58
CA GLY A 214 -33.13 -2.34 -37.57
C GLY A 214 -31.68 -2.05 -37.16
N SER A 215 -30.83 -3.06 -37.30
CA SER A 215 -29.49 -2.97 -37.93
C SER A 215 -28.64 -1.72 -37.68
N ARG A 216 -28.11 -1.59 -36.47
CA ARG A 216 -26.74 -1.08 -36.25
C ARG A 216 -26.09 -2.00 -35.23
N ALA A 217 -24.95 -2.57 -35.57
CA ALA A 217 -24.13 -3.29 -34.60
C ALA A 217 -23.78 -2.31 -33.49
N SER A 218 -24.42 -2.44 -32.33
CA SER A 218 -24.08 -1.67 -31.15
C SER A 218 -22.66 -2.08 -30.75
N GLU A 219 -21.77 -1.09 -30.62
CA GLU A 219 -20.42 -1.32 -30.11
C GLU A 219 -20.51 -2.05 -28.75
N PRO A 220 -19.64 -3.04 -28.50
CA PRO A 220 -19.65 -3.76 -27.24
C PRO A 220 -19.47 -2.77 -26.10
N ASN A 221 -20.36 -2.86 -25.10
CA ASN A 221 -20.30 -2.00 -23.91
C ASN A 221 -19.18 -2.51 -22.99
N THR A 222 -17.94 -2.15 -23.30
CA THR A 222 -16.75 -2.49 -22.51
C THR A 222 -16.65 -1.57 -21.31
N GLN A 223 -16.62 -2.16 -20.12
CA GLN A 223 -16.38 -1.47 -18.86
C GLN A 223 -14.90 -1.59 -18.49
N SER A 224 -14.24 -0.45 -18.29
CA SER A 224 -12.90 -0.38 -17.69
C SER A 224 -13.04 -0.13 -16.20
N VAL A 225 -12.43 -1.01 -15.38
CA VAL A 225 -12.49 -0.93 -13.92
C VAL A 225 -11.09 -0.63 -13.40
N GLN A 226 -10.93 0.49 -12.71
CA GLN A 226 -9.68 0.83 -12.03
C GLN A 226 -9.63 0.11 -10.68
N LEU A 227 -8.61 -0.72 -10.47
CA LEU A 227 -8.43 -1.54 -9.28
C LEU A 227 -8.03 -0.71 -8.05
N PHE A 228 -7.25 0.35 -8.26
CA PHE A 228 -6.89 1.27 -7.17
C PHE A 228 -7.99 2.30 -6.88
N GLY A 229 -8.87 2.55 -7.86
CA GLY A 229 -9.99 3.47 -7.72
C GLY A 229 -9.55 4.85 -7.20
N GLU A 230 -10.22 5.30 -6.15
CA GLU A 230 -9.96 6.58 -5.50
C GLU A 230 -8.89 6.50 -4.39
N LEU A 231 -8.34 5.29 -4.13
CA LEU A 231 -7.42 5.06 -3.02
C LEU A 231 -6.02 5.59 -3.31
N SER A 232 -5.49 5.33 -4.51
CA SER A 232 -4.16 5.78 -4.95
C SER A 232 -4.00 5.64 -6.47
N SER A 233 -3.06 6.37 -7.08
CA SER A 233 -2.63 6.13 -8.46
C SER A 233 -1.51 5.08 -8.56
N THR A 234 -0.87 4.75 -7.44
CA THR A 234 0.29 3.84 -7.34
C THR A 234 0.12 2.86 -6.20
N TRP A 235 0.69 1.66 -6.33
CA TRP A 235 0.72 0.68 -5.25
C TRP A 235 2.00 -0.14 -5.25
N ASP A 236 2.49 -0.51 -4.08
CA ASP A 236 3.68 -1.37 -3.97
C ASP A 236 3.32 -2.83 -4.27
N VAL A 237 4.07 -3.41 -5.19
CA VAL A 237 4.07 -4.85 -5.47
C VAL A 237 5.28 -5.47 -4.82
N VAL A 238 5.09 -6.56 -4.08
CA VAL A 238 6.17 -7.40 -3.56
C VAL A 238 6.25 -8.66 -4.40
N VAL A 239 7.44 -8.98 -4.88
CA VAL A 239 7.75 -10.27 -5.50
C VAL A 239 8.12 -11.25 -4.39
N ASP A 240 7.34 -12.31 -4.25
CA ASP A 240 7.60 -13.37 -3.28
C ASP A 240 7.41 -14.74 -3.94
N PHE A 241 8.52 -15.46 -4.16
CA PHE A 241 8.50 -16.79 -4.76
C PHE A 241 7.95 -17.87 -3.81
N ASN A 242 7.87 -17.60 -2.51
CA ASN A 242 7.30 -18.54 -1.53
C ASN A 242 5.76 -18.50 -1.54
N VAL A 243 5.18 -17.43 -2.08
CA VAL A 243 3.74 -17.30 -2.28
C VAL A 243 3.39 -17.84 -3.66
N PRO A 244 2.50 -18.83 -3.79
CA PRO A 244 2.19 -19.42 -5.10
C PRO A 244 1.27 -18.51 -5.93
N CYS A 245 0.36 -17.79 -5.28
CA CYS A 245 -0.73 -17.07 -5.92
C CYS A 245 -0.49 -15.56 -6.02
N LEU A 246 -1.33 -14.88 -6.80
CA LEU A 246 -1.47 -13.43 -6.71
C LEU A 246 -2.22 -13.09 -5.42
N GLU A 247 -1.62 -12.34 -4.51
CA GLU A 247 -2.35 -11.79 -3.36
C GLU A 247 -2.72 -10.32 -3.60
N LEU A 248 -3.97 -9.99 -3.36
CA LEU A 248 -4.49 -8.63 -3.46
C LEU A 248 -4.94 -8.13 -2.08
N PRO A 249 -4.64 -6.87 -1.73
CA PRO A 249 -5.29 -6.17 -0.63
C PRO A 249 -6.81 -6.34 -0.69
N LYS A 250 -7.45 -6.46 0.49
CA LYS A 250 -8.88 -6.75 0.59
C LYS A 250 -9.73 -5.90 -0.35
N GLU A 251 -9.50 -4.60 -0.39
CA GLU A 251 -10.33 -3.66 -1.14
C GLU A 251 -10.16 -3.86 -2.65
N PHE A 252 -8.94 -4.17 -3.10
CA PHE A 252 -8.66 -4.50 -4.51
C PHE A 252 -9.24 -5.88 -4.88
N TYR A 253 -9.10 -6.86 -3.98
CA TYR A 253 -9.72 -8.16 -4.15
C TYR A 253 -11.25 -8.04 -4.25
N ASP A 254 -11.87 -7.29 -3.35
CA ASP A 254 -13.33 -7.10 -3.31
C ASP A 254 -13.81 -6.34 -4.57
N ALA A 255 -13.03 -5.38 -5.09
CA ALA A 255 -13.31 -4.73 -6.38
C ALA A 255 -13.31 -5.72 -7.55
N LEU A 256 -12.25 -6.53 -7.67
CA LEU A 256 -12.18 -7.57 -8.70
C LEU A 256 -13.34 -8.57 -8.53
N ALA A 257 -13.57 -9.05 -7.31
CA ALA A 257 -14.60 -10.02 -6.99
C ALA A 257 -16.01 -9.52 -7.30
N GLY A 258 -16.33 -8.25 -7.02
CA GLY A 258 -17.62 -7.66 -7.33
C GLY A 258 -17.91 -7.58 -8.82
N TRP A 259 -16.90 -7.30 -9.65
CA TRP A 259 -17.07 -7.16 -11.09
C TRP A 259 -17.05 -8.48 -11.86
N ILE A 260 -16.24 -9.47 -11.46
CA ILE A 260 -16.13 -10.76 -12.17
C ILE A 260 -16.71 -11.95 -11.41
N GLY A 261 -17.26 -11.74 -10.21
CA GLY A 261 -17.92 -12.78 -9.44
C GLY A 261 -16.97 -13.78 -8.78
N LEU A 262 -15.77 -13.36 -8.38
CA LEU A 262 -14.90 -14.20 -7.55
C LEU A 262 -15.53 -14.43 -6.18
N LYS A 263 -15.42 -15.65 -5.67
CA LYS A 263 -15.76 -16.02 -4.30
C LYS A 263 -14.52 -16.58 -3.62
N LEU A 264 -14.27 -16.16 -2.38
CA LEU A 264 -13.15 -16.69 -1.61
C LEU A 264 -13.56 -18.00 -0.93
N ASP A 265 -12.87 -19.10 -1.27
CA ASP A 265 -12.92 -20.34 -0.52
C ASP A 265 -12.03 -20.20 0.73
N SER A 266 -12.65 -19.77 1.84
CA SER A 266 -11.96 -19.58 3.12
C SER A 266 -11.22 -20.82 3.65
N ARG A 267 -11.56 -22.03 3.17
CA ARG A 267 -10.89 -23.27 3.62
C ARG A 267 -9.55 -23.46 2.93
N LEU A 268 -9.48 -23.10 1.66
CA LEU A 268 -8.30 -23.25 0.82
C LEU A 268 -7.49 -21.96 0.71
N GLY A 269 -8.08 -20.82 1.09
CA GLY A 269 -7.49 -19.50 0.84
C GLY A 269 -7.37 -19.19 -0.65
N LEU A 270 -8.21 -19.81 -1.49
CA LEU A 270 -8.20 -19.66 -2.95
C LEU A 270 -9.51 -19.05 -3.44
N SER A 271 -9.49 -18.45 -4.62
CA SER A 271 -10.70 -17.93 -5.24
C SER A 271 -11.37 -18.96 -6.15
N GLU A 272 -12.68 -18.89 -6.27
CA GLU A 272 -13.49 -19.65 -7.20
C GLU A 272 -14.37 -18.71 -8.03
N ILE A 273 -14.59 -19.06 -9.30
CA ILE A 273 -15.48 -18.33 -10.20
C ILE A 273 -16.46 -19.30 -10.84
N ALA A 274 -17.74 -18.93 -10.90
CA ALA A 274 -18.79 -19.71 -11.57
C ALA A 274 -18.81 -19.45 -13.08
N ALA A 275 -17.63 -19.46 -13.70
CA ALA A 275 -17.42 -19.18 -15.12
C ALA A 275 -16.22 -19.99 -15.64
N PRO A 276 -16.13 -20.25 -16.96
CA PRO A 276 -14.95 -20.89 -17.54
C PRO A 276 -13.71 -20.00 -17.39
N ALA A 277 -12.52 -20.61 -17.39
CA ALA A 277 -11.23 -19.93 -17.34
C ALA A 277 -11.09 -18.80 -18.38
N SER A 278 -11.67 -18.99 -19.57
CA SER A 278 -11.65 -18.02 -20.68
C SER A 278 -12.46 -16.75 -20.42
N ALA A 279 -13.28 -16.71 -19.37
CA ALA A 279 -14.09 -15.55 -19.00
C ALA A 279 -13.37 -14.62 -18.00
N LEU A 280 -12.15 -14.96 -17.56
CA LEU A 280 -11.34 -14.11 -16.69
C LEU A 280 -10.70 -12.97 -17.50
N PRO A 281 -10.74 -11.73 -17.00
CA PRO A 281 -10.14 -10.60 -17.70
C PRO A 281 -8.63 -10.59 -17.56
N ASP A 282 -8.00 -9.75 -18.37
CA ASP A 282 -6.59 -9.42 -18.22
C ASP A 282 -6.44 -8.23 -17.24
N LEU A 283 -5.45 -8.32 -16.35
CA LEU A 283 -5.08 -7.22 -15.46
C LEU A 283 -3.97 -6.39 -16.11
N HIS A 284 -4.26 -5.12 -16.38
CA HIS A 284 -3.33 -4.16 -16.96
C HIS A 284 -2.74 -3.25 -15.89
N PHE A 285 -1.44 -3.00 -15.94
CA PHE A 285 -0.74 -2.08 -15.03
C PHE A 285 0.54 -1.55 -15.69
N SER A 286 1.20 -0.56 -15.11
CA SER A 286 2.50 -0.07 -15.60
C SER A 286 3.54 -0.04 -14.47
N LEU A 287 4.83 -0.17 -14.80
CA LEU A 287 5.91 -0.19 -13.81
C LEU A 287 6.52 1.20 -13.54
N SER A 288 6.09 2.21 -14.29
CA SER A 288 6.54 3.59 -14.16
C SER A 288 5.38 4.52 -14.48
N PHE A 289 5.41 5.74 -13.96
CA PHE A 289 4.38 6.73 -14.27
C PHE A 289 4.29 7.00 -15.79
N ASN A 290 3.10 6.83 -16.38
CA ASN A 290 2.85 6.88 -17.84
C ASN A 290 3.70 5.90 -18.68
N GLY A 291 4.18 4.81 -18.06
CA GLY A 291 4.92 3.76 -18.73
C GLY A 291 4.06 2.93 -19.69
N PRO A 292 4.69 2.08 -20.51
CA PRO A 292 3.94 1.10 -21.29
C PRO A 292 3.16 0.16 -20.36
N GLN A 293 1.92 -0.15 -20.73
CA GLN A 293 1.08 -1.08 -19.98
C GLN A 293 1.57 -2.53 -20.19
N LEU A 294 1.72 -3.22 -19.08
CA LEU A 294 1.90 -4.66 -18.97
C LEU A 294 0.54 -5.32 -18.75
N THR A 295 0.47 -6.60 -19.12
CA THR A 295 -0.75 -7.39 -19.03
C THR A 295 -0.46 -8.69 -18.28
N LEU A 296 -1.15 -8.90 -17.17
CA LEU A 296 -1.21 -10.16 -16.43
C LEU A 296 -2.53 -10.87 -16.76
N PRO A 297 -2.52 -11.91 -17.62
CA PRO A 297 -3.75 -12.60 -17.99
C PRO A 297 -4.25 -13.47 -16.84
N LEU A 298 -5.37 -13.13 -16.19
CA LEU A 298 -5.82 -13.86 -15.00
C LEU A 298 -6.21 -15.31 -15.30
N GLN A 299 -6.53 -15.63 -16.55
CA GLN A 299 -6.72 -17.00 -17.03
C GLN A 299 -5.51 -17.92 -16.78
N SER A 300 -4.29 -17.38 -16.72
CA SER A 300 -3.07 -18.13 -16.43
C SER A 300 -2.93 -18.53 -14.96
N LEU A 301 -3.71 -17.88 -14.08
CA LEU A 301 -3.75 -18.18 -12.65
C LEU A 301 -4.76 -19.29 -12.31
N VAL A 302 -5.41 -19.89 -13.31
CA VAL A 302 -6.37 -20.98 -13.12
C VAL A 302 -5.65 -22.26 -12.71
N LEU A 303 -6.21 -22.97 -11.72
CA LEU A 303 -5.68 -24.22 -11.20
C LEU A 303 -6.46 -25.40 -11.83
N PRO A 304 -5.95 -26.06 -12.88
CA PRO A 304 -6.72 -27.01 -13.69
C PRO A 304 -7.08 -28.27 -12.90
N GLU A 305 -6.13 -28.77 -12.10
CA GLU A 305 -6.27 -30.01 -11.34
C GLU A 305 -7.40 -29.92 -10.31
N LEU A 306 -7.49 -28.80 -9.60
CA LEU A 306 -8.52 -28.56 -8.58
C LEU A 306 -9.90 -28.28 -9.19
N SER A 307 -9.95 -27.77 -10.42
CA SER A 307 -11.20 -27.48 -11.11
C SER A 307 -11.95 -28.77 -11.52
N SER A 308 -11.23 -29.88 -11.69
CA SER A 308 -11.82 -31.18 -12.07
C SER A 308 -12.54 -31.93 -10.93
N TYR A 309 -12.22 -31.62 -9.68
CA TYR A 309 -12.79 -32.28 -8.50
C TYR A 309 -14.00 -31.57 -7.90
N SER A 310 -14.36 -30.39 -8.41
CA SER A 310 -15.55 -29.68 -7.94
C SER A 310 -16.81 -30.46 -8.35
N SER A 311 -17.62 -30.86 -7.38
CA SER A 311 -18.93 -31.45 -7.61
C SER A 311 -19.88 -30.49 -8.34
N ASP A 312 -19.62 -29.19 -8.22
CA ASP A 312 -20.31 -28.13 -8.95
C ASP A 312 -19.54 -27.89 -10.26
N GLY A 313 -19.78 -28.75 -11.25
CA GLY A 313 -18.98 -28.89 -12.49
C GLY A 313 -18.82 -27.66 -13.40
N ASN A 314 -19.15 -26.45 -12.91
CA ASN A 314 -18.96 -25.16 -13.59
C ASN A 314 -18.09 -24.17 -12.80
N SER A 315 -17.54 -24.53 -11.64
CA SER A 315 -16.66 -23.64 -10.87
C SER A 315 -15.19 -23.82 -11.25
N THR A 316 -14.53 -22.74 -11.66
CA THR A 316 -13.08 -22.71 -11.90
C THR A 316 -12.38 -22.21 -10.65
N LYS A 317 -11.34 -22.92 -10.17
CA LYS A 317 -10.50 -22.46 -9.06
C LYS A 317 -9.35 -21.61 -9.60
N VAL A 318 -9.10 -20.45 -9.00
CA VAL A 318 -8.13 -19.45 -9.45
C VAL A 318 -7.19 -19.10 -8.28
N CYS A 319 -5.89 -19.05 -8.58
CA CYS A 319 -4.81 -18.70 -7.65
C CYS A 319 -4.75 -17.18 -7.44
N ILE A 320 -5.83 -16.62 -6.90
CA ILE A 320 -5.93 -15.24 -6.43
C ILE A 320 -6.37 -15.30 -4.98
N GLN A 321 -5.64 -14.66 -4.08
CA GLN A 321 -5.92 -14.65 -2.64
C GLN A 321 -6.22 -13.23 -2.17
N ARG A 322 -6.99 -13.17 -1.09
CA ARG A 322 -7.35 -11.94 -0.41
C ARG A 322 -6.44 -11.76 0.80
N SER A 323 -5.68 -10.67 0.82
CA SER A 323 -4.84 -10.31 1.96
C SER A 323 -5.61 -9.42 2.96
N THR A 324 -4.90 -8.87 3.95
CA THR A 324 -5.52 -8.06 5.00
C THR A 324 -6.10 -6.74 4.47
N SER A 325 -7.06 -6.18 5.21
CA SER A 325 -7.66 -4.88 4.88
C SER A 325 -6.69 -3.73 5.12
N MET A 326 -6.56 -2.87 4.10
CA MET A 326 -5.80 -1.63 4.19
C MET A 326 -6.50 -0.66 5.14
N LEU A 327 -7.84 -0.60 5.07
CA LEU A 327 -8.66 0.23 5.96
C LEU A 327 -8.57 -0.23 7.42
N GLN A 328 -8.58 -1.55 7.67
CA GLN A 328 -8.51 -2.07 9.03
C GLN A 328 -7.15 -1.86 9.67
N ARG A 329 -6.03 -1.95 8.94
CA ARG A 329 -4.70 -1.65 9.50
C ARG A 329 -4.48 -0.15 9.69
N GLY A 330 -4.91 0.65 8.72
CA GLY A 330 -4.92 2.11 8.84
C GLY A 330 -5.68 2.57 10.08
N THR A 331 -6.83 1.95 10.39
CA THR A 331 -7.66 2.27 11.56
C THR A 331 -7.24 1.55 12.85
N ALA A 332 -6.65 0.34 12.79
CA ALA A 332 -6.14 -0.37 13.96
C ALA A 332 -4.94 0.36 14.60
N ALA A 333 -4.15 1.09 13.81
CA ALA A 333 -3.16 2.04 14.33
C ALA A 333 -3.80 3.07 15.29
N TYR A 334 -5.05 3.49 15.02
CA TYR A 334 -5.82 4.39 15.89
C TYR A 334 -6.54 3.69 17.04
N ALA A 335 -6.99 2.44 16.85
CA ALA A 335 -7.84 1.72 17.81
C ALA A 335 -7.07 0.96 18.91
N ALA A 336 -5.74 0.86 18.81
CA ALA A 336 -4.93 0.30 19.89
C ALA A 336 -5.09 1.17 21.16
N SER A 337 -5.82 0.64 22.15
CA SER A 337 -6.23 1.32 23.40
C SER A 337 -5.09 1.80 24.32
N THR A 338 -3.83 1.63 23.90
CA THR A 338 -2.63 2.03 24.65
C THR A 338 -2.06 3.37 24.19
N THR A 339 -2.68 4.01 23.19
CA THR A 339 -2.15 5.24 22.61
C THR A 339 -2.46 6.43 23.49
N SER A 340 -1.43 6.98 24.13
CA SER A 340 -1.53 8.25 24.87
C SER A 340 -2.09 9.34 23.95
N ALA A 341 -2.70 10.40 24.51
CA ALA A 341 -3.22 11.53 23.72
C ALA A 341 -2.19 12.14 22.75
N ALA A 342 -0.90 12.00 23.05
CA ALA A 342 0.19 12.41 22.16
C ALA A 342 0.33 11.52 20.91
N GLU A 343 0.08 10.21 21.05
CA GLU A 343 0.15 9.23 19.96
C GLU A 343 -1.08 9.35 19.04
N VAL A 344 -2.26 9.63 19.60
CA VAL A 344 -3.47 9.97 18.83
C VAL A 344 -3.29 11.28 18.06
N ALA A 345 -2.73 12.32 18.69
CA ALA A 345 -2.38 13.57 18.01
C ALA A 345 -1.27 13.38 16.97
N ARG A 346 -0.38 12.40 17.14
CA ARG A 346 0.66 12.02 16.18
C ARG A 346 0.04 11.38 14.93
N LEU A 347 -0.87 10.42 15.11
CA LEU A 347 -1.59 9.77 14.00
C LEU A 347 -2.52 10.76 13.28
N GLN A 348 -3.26 11.60 14.01
CA GLN A 348 -4.09 12.67 13.40
C GLN A 348 -3.27 13.68 12.59
N ARG A 349 -1.98 13.90 12.91
CA ARG A 349 -1.08 14.75 12.12
C ARG A 349 -0.51 14.03 10.89
N LEU A 350 -0.25 12.72 10.98
CA LEU A 350 0.23 11.88 9.87
C LEU A 350 -0.80 11.74 8.74
N HIS A 351 -2.09 11.73 9.06
CA HIS A 351 -3.18 11.61 8.08
C HIS A 351 -3.87 12.95 7.76
N GLY A 352 -3.31 14.06 8.26
CA GLY A 352 -3.87 15.40 8.11
C GLY A 352 -5.18 15.60 8.89
N ALA A 353 -5.40 16.82 9.39
CA ALA A 353 -6.68 17.21 10.01
C ALA A 353 -7.87 17.19 9.02
N THR A 354 -7.64 16.86 7.74
CA THR A 354 -8.59 16.94 6.63
C THR A 354 -9.20 15.60 6.22
N GLY A 355 -8.99 14.50 6.96
CA GLY A 355 -9.66 13.23 6.67
C GLY A 355 -9.14 12.51 5.41
N ILE A 356 -7.89 12.78 5.00
CA ILE A 356 -7.26 12.07 3.89
C ILE A 356 -6.55 10.84 4.46
N SER A 357 -7.15 9.67 4.29
CA SER A 357 -6.57 8.39 4.72
C SER A 357 -5.29 8.10 3.94
N VAL A 358 -4.13 8.42 4.50
CA VAL A 358 -2.84 7.89 4.01
C VAL A 358 -2.81 6.38 4.29
N TYR A 359 -2.94 5.56 3.25
CA TYR A 359 -2.88 4.11 3.38
C TYR A 359 -1.43 3.65 3.49
N ASN A 360 -1.12 2.78 4.47
CA ASN A 360 0.20 2.19 4.55
C ASN A 360 0.32 1.04 3.54
N MET A 361 0.86 1.33 2.35
CA MET A 361 1.04 0.36 1.27
C MET A 361 1.96 -0.80 1.69
N ILE A 362 2.92 -0.55 2.60
CA ILE A 362 3.86 -1.55 3.13
C ILE A 362 3.15 -2.64 3.93
N ASP A 363 2.09 -2.28 4.65
CA ASP A 363 1.36 -3.21 5.49
C ASP A 363 0.40 -4.11 4.69
N SER A 364 0.12 -3.76 3.43
CA SER A 364 -0.79 -4.50 2.57
C SER A 364 -0.38 -4.33 1.10
N PRO A 365 0.77 -4.89 0.71
CA PRO A 365 1.23 -4.83 -0.67
C PRO A 365 0.37 -5.74 -1.57
N VAL A 366 0.48 -5.54 -2.88
CA VAL A 366 0.09 -6.57 -3.85
C VAL A 366 1.24 -7.58 -3.93
N ILE A 367 0.98 -8.88 -3.79
CA ILE A 367 2.04 -9.88 -3.84
C ILE A 367 1.98 -10.62 -5.17
N PHE A 368 3.04 -10.49 -5.98
CA PHE A 368 3.24 -11.30 -7.17
C PHE A 368 3.92 -12.61 -6.77
N GLY A 369 3.09 -13.62 -6.55
CA GLY A 369 3.54 -14.99 -6.32
C GLY A 369 4.05 -15.68 -7.59
N ALA A 370 4.55 -16.90 -7.44
CA ALA A 370 5.17 -17.67 -8.50
C ALA A 370 4.32 -17.78 -9.78
N MET A 371 3.01 -18.03 -9.67
CA MET A 371 2.13 -18.11 -10.85
C MET A 371 1.94 -16.76 -11.55
N ALA A 372 1.90 -15.66 -10.81
CA ALA A 372 1.79 -14.33 -11.41
C ALA A 372 3.07 -13.95 -12.15
N LEU A 373 4.24 -14.32 -11.61
CA LEU A 373 5.53 -14.10 -12.26
C LEU A 373 5.68 -14.93 -13.54
N ASP A 374 5.32 -16.22 -13.48
CA ASP A 374 5.31 -17.11 -14.65
C ASP A 374 4.36 -16.58 -15.75
N ALA A 375 3.18 -16.11 -15.35
CA ALA A 375 2.21 -15.48 -16.23
C ALA A 375 2.71 -14.20 -16.90
N LEU A 376 3.51 -13.39 -16.21
CA LEU A 376 4.19 -12.21 -16.76
C LEU A 376 5.34 -12.59 -17.69
N GLY A 377 5.89 -13.80 -17.54
CA GLY A 377 6.98 -14.34 -18.34
C GLY A 377 8.34 -14.09 -17.69
N SER A 378 9.30 -13.56 -18.46
CA SER A 378 10.63 -13.26 -17.91
C SER A 378 10.60 -11.97 -17.09
N VAL A 379 10.86 -12.10 -15.80
CA VAL A 379 11.09 -10.99 -14.87
C VAL A 379 12.56 -11.00 -14.49
N VAL A 380 13.23 -9.86 -14.64
CA VAL A 380 14.67 -9.71 -14.41
C VAL A 380 14.89 -8.60 -13.41
N PHE A 381 15.76 -8.82 -12.45
CA PHE A 381 16.16 -7.81 -11.49
C PHE A 381 17.55 -7.28 -11.85
N ASP A 382 17.66 -5.98 -12.13
CA ASP A 382 18.94 -5.32 -12.35
C ASP A 382 19.48 -4.82 -11.02
N ASP A 383 20.52 -5.50 -10.54
CA ASP A 383 21.20 -5.17 -9.30
C ASP A 383 21.84 -3.78 -9.32
N ALA A 384 22.36 -3.33 -10.48
CA ALA A 384 23.09 -2.08 -10.55
C ALA A 384 22.17 -0.86 -10.53
N THR A 385 21.00 -0.97 -11.16
CA THR A 385 20.01 0.13 -11.18
C THR A 385 18.88 -0.05 -10.18
N LYS A 386 18.81 -1.23 -9.54
CA LYS A 386 17.77 -1.62 -8.59
C LYS A 386 16.39 -1.42 -9.20
N ARG A 387 16.21 -1.99 -10.39
CA ARG A 387 14.97 -1.96 -11.14
C ARG A 387 14.55 -3.37 -11.49
N THR A 388 13.24 -3.56 -11.58
CA THR A 388 12.64 -4.79 -12.08
C THR A 388 12.27 -4.59 -13.55
N GLY A 389 12.82 -5.42 -14.42
CA GLY A 389 12.47 -5.50 -15.83
C GLY A 389 11.45 -6.62 -16.05
N VAL A 390 10.34 -6.33 -16.71
CA VAL A 390 9.41 -7.36 -17.21
C VAL A 390 9.52 -7.41 -18.72
N LEU A 391 9.69 -8.61 -19.27
CA LEU A 391 9.83 -8.80 -20.71
C LEU A 391 8.60 -8.26 -21.45
N ARG A 392 8.84 -7.37 -22.41
CA ARG A 392 7.81 -6.87 -23.32
C ARG A 392 7.42 -8.01 -24.25
N ARG A 393 6.27 -8.64 -24.00
CA ARG A 393 5.68 -9.55 -24.98
C ARG A 393 5.28 -8.73 -26.21
N SER A 394 5.86 -9.06 -27.36
CA SER A 394 5.46 -8.46 -28.62
C SER A 394 3.99 -8.79 -28.86
N ALA A 395 3.17 -7.79 -29.20
CA ALA A 395 1.74 -7.98 -29.46
C ALA A 395 1.46 -9.07 -30.51
N ASN A 396 2.45 -9.36 -31.37
CA ASN A 396 2.38 -10.39 -32.41
C ASN A 396 2.45 -11.84 -31.88
N SER A 397 3.03 -12.08 -30.70
CA SER A 397 3.03 -13.41 -30.06
C SER A 397 1.73 -13.71 -29.32
N ALA A 398 0.94 -12.69 -28.96
CA ALA A 398 -0.40 -12.86 -28.42
C ALA A 398 -1.46 -13.07 -29.54
N SER A 399 -1.13 -12.73 -30.80
CA SER A 399 -2.11 -12.60 -31.89
C SER A 399 -2.40 -13.84 -32.73
N VAL A 400 -1.82 -15.01 -32.41
CA VAL A 400 -2.13 -16.24 -33.19
C VAL A 400 -3.37 -16.95 -32.65
N ASN A 401 -3.82 -16.65 -31.42
CA ASN A 401 -5.09 -17.17 -30.86
C ASN A 401 -6.01 -16.08 -30.25
N SER A 402 -5.65 -14.79 -30.25
CA SER A 402 -6.46 -13.74 -29.60
C SER A 402 -7.69 -13.27 -30.40
N SER A 403 -7.91 -13.73 -31.63
CA SER A 403 -9.10 -13.36 -32.42
C SER A 403 -10.40 -14.04 -31.96
N LEU A 404 -10.32 -14.89 -30.95
CA LEU A 404 -11.45 -15.59 -30.31
C LEU A 404 -11.40 -15.51 -28.77
N GLN A 405 -10.69 -14.54 -28.20
CA GLN A 405 -10.81 -14.25 -26.77
C GLN A 405 -12.24 -13.77 -26.52
N SER A 406 -13.03 -14.66 -25.89
CA SER A 406 -14.34 -14.32 -25.35
C SER A 406 -14.08 -13.25 -24.30
N ALA A 407 -14.37 -12.00 -24.66
CA ALA A 407 -14.18 -10.87 -23.76
C ALA A 407 -14.86 -11.19 -22.43
N ALA A 408 -14.08 -11.07 -21.34
CA ALA A 408 -14.53 -11.37 -19.99
C ALA A 408 -15.88 -10.73 -19.72
N SER A 409 -16.84 -11.47 -19.17
CA SER A 409 -18.17 -10.91 -18.87
C SER A 409 -18.16 -10.31 -17.47
N CYS A 410 -18.49 -9.03 -17.34
CA CYS A 410 -18.75 -8.44 -16.03
C CYS A 410 -20.09 -8.95 -15.49
N LEU A 411 -20.21 -8.99 -14.17
CA LEU A 411 -21.50 -9.00 -13.49
C LEU A 411 -22.22 -7.66 -13.72
N GLN A 412 -23.54 -7.73 -13.83
CA GLN A 412 -24.37 -6.54 -13.94
C GLN A 412 -24.32 -5.72 -12.64
N PRO A 413 -24.28 -4.38 -12.73
CA PRO A 413 -24.45 -3.51 -11.58
C PRO A 413 -25.73 -3.85 -10.80
N PRO A 414 -25.65 -4.14 -9.49
CA PRO A 414 -26.83 -4.37 -8.68
C PRO A 414 -27.67 -3.09 -8.57
N SER A 415 -28.99 -3.24 -8.57
CA SER A 415 -29.90 -2.15 -8.23
C SER A 415 -29.98 -2.01 -6.71
N CYS A 416 -29.54 -0.87 -6.19
CA CYS A 416 -29.50 -0.60 -4.75
C CYS A 416 -30.89 -0.27 -4.19
N GLN A 417 -31.14 -0.68 -2.95
CA GLN A 417 -32.43 -0.53 -2.28
C GLN A 417 -32.38 0.62 -1.26
N GLY A 418 -33.50 1.34 -1.12
CA GLY A 418 -33.65 2.35 -0.07
C GLY A 418 -32.67 3.51 -0.21
N GLN A 419 -31.84 3.71 0.81
CA GLN A 419 -30.82 4.76 0.88
C GLN A 419 -29.40 4.24 0.61
N GLN A 420 -29.25 3.00 0.13
CA GLN A 420 -27.94 2.49 -0.27
C GLN A 420 -27.34 3.29 -1.41
N GLU A 421 -26.03 3.51 -1.33
CA GLU A 421 -25.28 4.15 -2.40
C GLU A 421 -24.57 3.08 -3.24
N TYR A 422 -24.73 3.16 -4.56
CA TYR A 422 -24.03 2.25 -5.46
C TYR A 422 -22.56 2.66 -5.59
N SER A 423 -21.66 1.78 -5.15
CA SER A 423 -20.23 1.96 -5.35
C SER A 423 -19.81 1.33 -6.67
N THR A 424 -19.52 2.18 -7.65
CA THR A 424 -19.02 1.77 -8.97
C THR A 424 -17.70 1.01 -8.87
N HIS A 425 -16.83 1.39 -7.94
CA HIS A 425 -15.52 0.77 -7.79
C HIS A 425 -15.62 -0.70 -7.35
N TRP A 426 -16.51 -1.02 -6.40
CA TRP A 426 -16.68 -2.38 -5.88
C TRP A 426 -17.79 -3.19 -6.55
N ASN A 427 -18.60 -2.57 -7.41
CA ASN A 427 -19.81 -3.17 -7.97
C ASN A 427 -20.78 -3.70 -6.88
N THR A 428 -20.89 -2.97 -5.78
CA THR A 428 -21.73 -3.33 -4.63
C THR A 428 -22.52 -2.14 -4.12
N CYS A 429 -23.71 -2.41 -3.57
CA CYS A 429 -24.48 -1.43 -2.82
C CYS A 429 -23.91 -1.30 -1.42
N GLN A 430 -23.49 -0.10 -1.05
CA GLN A 430 -23.02 0.22 0.30
C GLN A 430 -24.20 0.67 1.15
N ASP A 431 -24.28 0.13 2.36
CA ASP A 431 -25.27 0.57 3.34
C ASP A 431 -24.95 2.00 3.81
N PRO A 432 -25.95 2.87 4.00
CA PRO A 432 -25.73 4.23 4.44
C PRO A 432 -25.10 4.24 5.84
N ASP A 433 -24.17 5.17 6.07
CA ASP A 433 -23.55 5.33 7.38
C ASP A 433 -24.51 6.00 8.37
N CYS A 434 -25.37 5.18 9.00
CA CYS A 434 -26.33 5.66 9.99
C CYS A 434 -25.67 6.19 11.27
N SER A 435 -24.37 5.98 11.47
CA SER A 435 -23.64 6.52 12.63
C SER A 435 -23.48 8.04 12.57
N GLN A 436 -23.60 8.63 11.37
CA GLN A 436 -23.61 10.08 11.19
C GLN A 436 -24.84 10.76 11.81
N TYR A 437 -25.94 10.01 12.00
CA TYR A 437 -27.19 10.51 12.57
C TYR A 437 -27.39 9.98 13.99
N TYR A 438 -27.48 10.87 14.98
CA TYR A 438 -27.75 10.48 16.35
C TYR A 438 -29.03 9.64 16.46
N PHE A 439 -28.96 8.55 17.22
CA PHE A 439 -30.07 7.64 17.51
C PHE A 439 -30.67 6.91 16.31
N HIS A 440 -30.02 6.93 15.14
CA HIS A 440 -30.45 6.14 14.00
C HIS A 440 -29.75 4.78 14.00
N SER A 441 -30.45 3.78 13.47
CA SER A 441 -29.94 2.44 13.20
C SER A 441 -30.37 2.04 11.80
N LEU A 442 -29.55 1.24 11.12
CA LEU A 442 -29.89 0.70 9.81
C LEU A 442 -31.08 -0.27 9.94
N ASP A 443 -32.15 -0.04 9.18
CA ASP A 443 -33.20 -1.03 8.93
C ASP A 443 -32.67 -2.02 7.88
N GLU A 444 -32.36 -3.26 8.27
CA GLU A 444 -31.78 -4.27 7.38
C GLU A 444 -32.69 -4.66 6.21
N GLU A 445 -34.01 -4.49 6.33
CA GLU A 445 -34.97 -4.85 5.28
C GLU A 445 -35.14 -3.73 4.26
N ARG A 446 -35.24 -2.48 4.72
CA ARG A 446 -35.42 -1.31 3.84
C ARG A 446 -34.10 -0.70 3.38
N LYS A 447 -33.01 -0.97 4.10
CA LYS A 447 -31.72 -0.32 3.94
C LYS A 447 -31.82 1.20 4.05
N GLU A 448 -32.55 1.65 5.06
CA GLU A 448 -32.76 3.07 5.40
C GLU A 448 -32.31 3.31 6.85
N CYS A 449 -31.78 4.51 7.13
CA CYS A 449 -31.48 4.90 8.49
C CYS A 449 -32.78 5.31 9.19
N VAL A 450 -33.25 4.49 10.13
CA VAL A 450 -34.46 4.75 10.91
C VAL A 450 -34.10 5.06 12.37
N ILE A 451 -34.96 5.80 13.07
CA ILE A 451 -34.76 6.06 14.50
C ILE A 451 -34.81 4.71 15.25
N SER A 452 -33.75 4.43 16.00
CA SER A 452 -33.61 3.18 16.74
C SER A 452 -34.79 2.95 17.69
N SER A 453 -35.36 1.75 17.63
CA SER A 453 -36.49 1.35 18.48
C SER A 453 -36.15 1.43 19.99
N SER A 454 -34.89 1.20 20.33
CA SER A 454 -34.37 1.38 21.69
C SER A 454 -34.47 2.84 22.14
N TRP A 455 -34.12 3.79 21.28
CA TRP A 455 -34.21 5.22 21.58
C TRP A 455 -35.65 5.69 21.69
N THR A 456 -36.53 5.29 20.77
CA THR A 456 -37.95 5.66 20.85
C THR A 456 -38.58 5.13 22.13
N THR A 457 -38.23 3.91 22.55
CA THR A 457 -38.66 3.32 23.83
C THR A 457 -38.11 4.11 25.03
N MET A 458 -36.82 4.46 25.01
CA MET A 458 -36.18 5.22 26.09
C MET A 458 -36.79 6.63 26.24
N LEU A 459 -37.06 7.31 25.12
CA LEU A 459 -37.73 8.60 25.09
C LEU A 459 -39.15 8.49 25.66
N ALA A 460 -39.92 7.48 25.24
CA ALA A 460 -41.27 7.25 25.72
C ALA A 460 -41.31 6.97 27.23
N VAL A 461 -40.40 6.13 27.74
CA VAL A 461 -40.27 5.85 29.19
C VAL A 461 -39.90 7.12 29.95
N THR A 462 -38.95 7.90 29.44
CA THR A 462 -38.49 9.14 30.07
C THR A 462 -39.61 10.18 30.15
N ILE A 463 -40.33 10.40 29.04
CA ILE A 463 -41.50 11.30 29.00
C ILE A 463 -42.56 10.82 30.00
N THR A 464 -42.84 9.52 30.04
CA THR A 464 -43.82 8.95 30.98
C THR A 464 -43.41 9.19 32.44
N LEU A 465 -42.12 9.02 32.78
CA LEU A 465 -41.60 9.29 34.11
C LEU A 465 -41.72 10.77 34.49
N PHE A 466 -41.40 11.70 33.58
CA PHE A 466 -41.58 13.13 33.82
C PHE A 466 -43.04 13.51 34.05
N VAL A 467 -43.95 12.99 33.23
CA VAL A 467 -45.40 13.22 33.39
C VAL A 467 -45.88 12.67 34.73
N MET A 468 -45.44 11.48 35.13
CA MET A 468 -45.79 10.89 36.43
C MET A 468 -45.22 11.69 37.60
N ALA A 469 -44.00 12.21 37.49
CA ALA A 469 -43.41 13.08 38.50
C ALA A 469 -44.17 14.40 38.65
N GLU A 470 -44.48 15.07 37.54
CA GLU A 470 -45.29 16.31 37.53
C GLU A 470 -46.68 16.10 38.15
N LEU A 471 -47.35 15.00 37.78
CA LEU A 471 -48.63 14.63 38.38
C LEU A 471 -48.49 14.37 39.88
N PHE A 472 -47.45 13.67 40.32
CA PHE A 472 -47.19 13.40 41.72
C PHE A 472 -46.94 14.70 42.52
N PHE A 473 -46.09 15.59 42.01
CA PHE A 473 -45.82 16.88 42.66
C PHE A 473 -47.07 17.77 42.71
N SER A 474 -47.85 17.84 41.63
CA SER A 474 -49.10 18.61 41.57
C SER A 474 -50.14 18.10 42.56
N LEU A 475 -50.33 16.78 42.65
CA LEU A 475 -51.24 16.16 43.63
C LEU A 475 -50.75 16.37 45.07
N SER A 476 -49.45 16.23 45.32
CA SER A 476 -48.84 16.45 46.64
C SER A 476 -48.99 17.90 47.11
N LEU A 477 -48.75 18.87 46.21
CA LEU A 477 -48.97 20.30 46.48
C LEU A 477 -50.44 20.61 46.79
N ARG A 478 -51.38 20.06 46.02
CA ARG A 478 -52.81 20.21 46.29
C ARG A 478 -53.18 19.65 47.67
N SER A 479 -52.70 18.46 48.00
CA SER A 479 -52.92 17.83 49.32
C SER A 479 -52.41 18.70 50.47
N LEU A 480 -51.20 19.25 50.36
CA LEU A 480 -50.63 20.16 51.36
C LEU A 480 -51.46 21.44 51.53
N VAL A 481 -51.95 22.02 50.43
CA VAL A 481 -52.82 23.21 50.49
C VAL A 481 -54.14 22.88 51.19
N TYR A 482 -54.78 21.75 50.88
CA TYR A 482 -56.02 21.31 51.55
C TYR A 482 -55.81 21.12 53.07
N GLN A 483 -54.75 20.42 53.48
CA GLN A 483 -54.44 20.24 54.90
C GLN A 483 -54.18 21.57 55.64
N SER A 484 -53.60 22.56 54.95
CA SER A 484 -53.37 23.89 55.52
C SER A 484 -54.67 24.68 55.73
N GLN A 485 -55.67 24.50 54.87
CA GLN A 485 -56.99 25.13 55.02
C GLN A 485 -57.78 24.51 56.17
N GLU A 486 -57.75 23.19 56.31
CA GLU A 486 -58.49 22.47 57.36
C GLU A 486 -57.95 22.76 58.78
N ARG A 487 -56.63 22.99 58.90
CA ARG A 487 -56.03 23.47 60.17
C ARG A 487 -56.44 24.91 60.50
N ARG A 488 -56.61 25.79 59.51
CA ARG A 488 -57.07 27.16 59.74
C ARG A 488 -58.53 27.25 60.15
N SER A 489 -59.40 26.32 59.72
CA SER A 489 -60.80 26.29 60.14
C SER A 489 -61.01 25.69 61.54
N SER A 490 -60.00 25.04 62.12
CA SER A 490 -60.08 24.40 63.45
C SER A 490 -59.50 25.26 64.59
N CYS A 491 -58.94 26.44 64.28
CA CYS A 491 -58.55 27.48 65.23
C CYS A 491 -59.55 28.64 65.12
#